data_AF-A0A9W6P9P8-F1
#
_entry.id   AF-A0A9W6P9P8-F1
#
_cell.length_a   1.000
_cell.length_b   1.000
_cell.length_c   1.000
_cell.angle_alpha   90.00
_cell.angle_beta   90.00
_cell.angle_gamma   90.00
#
_symmetry.space_group_name_H-M   'P 1'
#
loop_
_entity.id
_entity.type
_entity.pdbx_description
1 polymer ?
#
loop_
_entity_poly.entity_id
_entity_poly.type
_entity_poly.pdbx_seq_one_letter_code
_entity_poly.pdbx_strand_id
1 'polypeptide(L)' 'MFHPAPLELAGEAQNPLFGEARSAKTFTGEPVTDGQVRAIYELVKYGPQVWPQVWPQAR' A
#
# COMPACT_ATOMS: atom_id res chain seq x y z
N MET A 1 -3.92 -14.23 26.17
CA MET A 1 -3.76 -13.73 24.79
C MET A 1 -3.60 -12.22 24.86
N PHE A 2 -2.49 -11.66 24.38
CA PHE A 2 -2.25 -10.21 24.36
C PHE A 2 -2.89 -9.65 23.09
N HIS A 3 -3.91 -8.82 23.22
CA HIS A 3 -4.44 -8.05 22.10
C HIS A 3 -3.92 -6.61 22.29
N PRO A 4 -2.89 -6.19 21.54
CA PRO A 4 -2.48 -4.79 21.60
C PRO A 4 -3.69 -3.95 21.18
N ALA A 5 -3.90 -2.84 21.89
CA ALA A 5 -4.87 -1.84 21.43
C ALA A 5 -4.54 -1.47 19.98
N PRO A 6 -5.56 -1.31 19.11
CA PRO A 6 -5.32 -0.99 17.70
C PRO A 6 -4.49 0.29 17.60
N LEU A 7 -3.45 0.25 16.77
CA LEU A 7 -2.64 1.41 16.43
C LEU A 7 -3.44 2.29 15.46
N GLU A 8 -4.31 3.13 16.01
CA GLU A 8 -5.11 4.06 15.23
C GLU A 8 -4.38 5.38 15.04
N LEU A 9 -4.33 5.85 13.78
CA LEU A 9 -3.94 7.20 13.47
C LEU A 9 -5.07 8.15 13.87
N ALA A 10 -4.73 9.34 14.36
CA ALA A 10 -5.71 10.41 14.57
C ALA A 10 -6.50 10.68 13.27
N GLY A 11 -7.79 10.98 13.37
CA GLY A 11 -8.69 11.07 12.19
C GLY A 11 -8.22 12.08 11.16
N GLU A 12 -7.65 13.20 11.61
CA GLU A 12 -7.03 14.23 10.77
C GLU A 12 -5.79 13.74 9.99
N ALA A 13 -5.09 12.73 10.50
CA ALA A 13 -3.93 12.11 9.84
C ALA A 13 -4.32 11.03 8.83
N GLN A 14 -5.55 10.49 8.90
CA GLN A 14 -6.03 9.47 7.95
C GLN A 14 -6.44 10.06 6.60
N ASN A 15 -7.13 11.21 6.62
CA ASN A 15 -7.66 11.87 5.42
C ASN A 15 -6.60 12.19 4.34
N PRO A 16 -5.39 12.70 4.66
CA PRO A 16 -4.38 12.99 3.64
C PRO A 16 -3.78 11.73 2.98
N LEU A 17 -3.89 10.54 3.57
CA LEU A 17 -3.26 9.32 3.03
C LEU A 17 -3.78 8.91 1.65
N PHE A 18 -5.02 9.28 1.31
CA PHE A 18 -5.66 8.86 0.05
C PHE A 18 -6.26 10.00 -0.77
N GLY A 19 -6.39 11.21 -0.20
CA GLY A 19 -7.00 12.35 -0.91
C GLY A 19 -6.14 12.95 -2.03
N GLU A 20 -4.82 12.84 -1.91
CA GLU A 20 -3.86 13.43 -2.85
C GLU A 20 -3.46 12.49 -3.98
N ALA A 21 -3.57 11.18 -3.75
CA ALA A 21 -3.21 10.17 -4.73
C ALA A 21 -4.16 10.25 -5.94
N ARG A 22 -3.58 10.53 -7.12
CA ARG A 22 -4.30 10.55 -8.39
C ARG A 22 -3.49 9.82 -9.45
N SER A 23 -4.18 9.23 -10.42
CA SER A 23 -3.51 8.65 -11.59
C SER A 23 -2.79 9.75 -12.38
N ALA A 24 -1.46 9.69 -12.43
CA ALA A 24 -0.66 10.57 -13.28
C ALA A 24 -0.98 10.30 -14.77
N LYS A 25 -1.09 11.38 -15.56
CA LYS A 25 -1.40 11.31 -17.00
C LYS A 25 -0.23 11.74 -17.90
N THR A 26 0.85 12.24 -17.30
CA THR A 26 2.02 12.77 -18.00
C THR A 26 3.26 12.47 -17.18
N PHE A 27 4.34 12.07 -17.83
CA PHE A 27 5.61 11.75 -17.22
C PHE A 27 6.70 12.69 -17.76
N THR A 28 7.64 13.07 -16.91
CA THR A 28 8.82 13.84 -17.28
C THR A 28 9.90 12.94 -17.89
N GLY A 29 10.88 13.53 -18.58
CA GLY A 29 12.06 12.80 -19.06
C GLY A 29 13.13 12.55 -18.00
N GLU A 30 12.95 13.08 -16.79
CA GLU A 30 13.87 12.88 -15.66
C GLU A 30 13.99 11.39 -15.32
N PRO A 31 15.23 10.87 -15.17
CA PRO A 31 15.45 9.46 -14.92
C PRO A 31 14.98 9.05 -13.51
N VAL A 32 14.38 7.86 -13.42
CA VAL A 32 14.09 7.22 -12.14
C VAL A 32 15.33 6.44 -11.69
N THR A 33 15.79 6.68 -10.47
CA THR A 33 16.98 6.02 -9.93
C THR A 33 16.68 4.59 -9.48
N ASP A 34 17.70 3.71 -9.50
CA ASP A 34 17.59 2.35 -8.97
C ASP A 34 17.16 2.32 -7.49
N GLY A 35 17.60 3.32 -6.71
CA GLY A 35 17.19 3.48 -5.32
C GLY A 35 15.69 3.73 -5.16
N GLN A 36 15.10 4.56 -6.04
CA GLN A 36 13.65 4.81 -6.04
C GLN A 36 12.86 3.56 -6.45
N VAL A 37 13.33 2.84 -7.48
CA VAL A 37 12.70 1.58 -7.91
C VAL A 37 12.74 0.55 -6.76
N ARG A 38 13.88 0.42 -6.07
CA ARG A 38 14.02 -0.47 -4.91
C ARG A 38 13.06 -0.08 -3.78
N ALA A 39 12.96 1.20 -3.45
CA ALA A 39 12.07 1.67 -2.39
C ALA A 39 10.59 1.34 -2.68
N ILE A 40 10.15 1.52 -3.94
CA ILE A 40 8.79 1.15 -4.37
C ILE A 40 8.61 -0.38 -4.28
N TYR A 41 9.59 -1.16 -4.71
CA TYR A 41 9.53 -2.62 -4.62
C TYR A 41 9.36 -3.11 -3.17
N GLU A 42 10.20 -2.63 -2.25
CA GLU A 42 10.12 -3.03 -0.84
C GLU A 42 8.79 -2.63 -0.20
N LEU A 43 8.20 -1.50 -0.63
CA LEU A 43 6.88 -1.06 -0.17
C LEU A 43 5.77 -2.04 -0.56
N VAL A 44 5.79 -2.56 -1.80
CA VAL A 44 4.68 -3.37 -2.35
C VAL A 44 4.90 -4.88 -2.26
N LYS A 45 6.13 -5.33 -2.00
CA LYS A 45 6.55 -6.74 -2.02
C LYS A 45 5.68 -7.65 -1.16
N TYR A 46 5.20 -7.15 -0.03
CA TYR A 46 4.39 -7.90 0.94
C TYR A 46 2.91 -7.48 0.90
N GLY A 47 2.42 -7.05 -0.27
CA GLY A 47 1.00 -6.78 -0.48
C GLY A 47 0.11 -8.00 -0.15
N PRO A 48 -1.21 -7.80 0.01
CA PRO A 48 -2.11 -8.84 0.47
C PRO A 48 -2.14 -10.02 -0.52
N GLN A 49 -1.48 -11.13 -0.15
CA GLN A 49 -1.60 -12.40 -0.86
C GLN A 49 -2.81 -13.14 -0.32
N VAL A 50 -3.77 -13.46 -1.19
CA VAL A 50 -4.89 -14.32 -0.81
C VAL A 50 -4.33 -15.72 -0.60
N TRP A 51 -4.42 -16.22 0.63
CA TRP A 51 -3.99 -17.58 0.94
C TRP A 51 -4.94 -18.60 0.26
N PRO A 52 -4.45 -19.65 -0.43
CA PRO A 52 -5.31 -20.50 -1.26
C PRO A 52 -6.40 -21.28 -0.50
N GLN A 53 -6.32 -21.39 0.83
CA GLN A 53 -7.30 -22.14 1.62
C GLN A 53 -8.55 -21.36 2.03
N VAL A 54 -8.66 -20.06 1.73
CA VAL A 54 -9.86 -19.27 2.10
C VAL A 54 -11.02 -19.45 1.09
N TRP A 55 -10.91 -20.38 0.13
CA TRP A 55 -11.96 -20.61 -0.87
C TRP A 55 -12.68 -21.97 -0.79
N PRO A 56 -13.76 -22.10 0.02
CA PRO A 56 -14.70 -23.22 -0.15
C PRO A 56 -15.99 -22.91 -0.93
N GLN A 57 -16.37 -21.65 -1.21
CA GLN A 57 -17.80 -21.33 -1.53
C GLN A 57 -18.18 -20.34 -2.65
N ALA A 58 -17.28 -19.82 -3.51
CA ALA A 58 -17.72 -19.16 -4.77
C ALA A 58 -17.86 -20.26 -5.75
N ARG A 59 -19.09 -20.72 -5.79
CA ARG A 59 -19.76 -20.85 -7.05
C ARG A 59 -21.10 -20.13 -6.93
#